data_AF-A0A830B802-F1
#
_entry.id   AF-A0A830B802-F1
#
_cell.length_a   1.000
_cell.length_b   1.000
_cell.length_c   1.000
_cell.angle_alpha   90.00
_cell.angle_beta   90.00
_cell.angle_gamma   90.00
#
_symmetry.space_group_name_H-M   'P 1'
#
loop_
_entity.id
_entity.type
_entity.pdbx_description
1 polymer ?
#
loop_
_entity_poly.entity_id
_entity_poly.type
_entity_poly.pdbx_seq_one_letter_code
_entity_poly.pdbx_strand_id
1 'polypeptide(L)'
;MEGDLRTERSSVAGKEVPAAFVSFKSRFTAAVILHLPQGIKPTQWLSEQAPEPQDVYWPFFSASCFKRWMCNILVIFACIFITVLFLIPVLLAQGLTHLDQLELWKIISQLITGYLSSLILEAYLSAIPPTMIVLSSIQGYIALSQIEKSVCIKVLWFTIWNIFFFNVLLGSALYRINVFLEPK
;
A
#
# COMPACT_ATOMS: atom_id res chain seq x y z
N MET A 1 -11.01 -8.58 40.02
CA MET A 1 -10.73 -7.23 39.49
C MET A 1 -9.41 -6.67 40.03
N GLU A 2 -9.06 -6.90 41.30
CA GLU A 2 -7.78 -6.45 41.90
C GLU A 2 -6.49 -7.07 41.30
N GLY A 3 -6.55 -8.29 40.77
CA GLY A 3 -5.39 -9.01 40.23
C GLY A 3 -4.90 -8.50 38.87
N ASP A 4 -5.81 -7.91 38.07
CA ASP A 4 -5.49 -7.41 36.73
C ASP A 4 -4.71 -6.09 36.81
N LEU A 5 -5.14 -5.21 37.74
CA LEU A 5 -4.51 -3.91 38.02
C LEU A 5 -3.06 -4.04 38.53
N ARG A 6 -2.70 -5.15 39.18
CA ARG A 6 -1.33 -5.41 39.69
C ARG A 6 -0.39 -5.90 38.59
N THR A 7 -0.94 -6.60 37.59
CA THR A 7 -0.21 -7.07 36.42
C THR A 7 0.00 -5.92 35.43
N GLU A 8 -0.99 -5.03 35.26
CA GLU A 8 -0.80 -3.74 34.57
C GLU A 8 0.29 -2.89 35.25
N ARG A 9 0.24 -2.70 36.59
CA ARG A 9 1.23 -1.87 37.30
C ARG A 9 2.66 -2.41 37.25
N SER A 10 2.87 -3.72 37.11
CA SER A 10 4.21 -4.30 36.91
C SER A 10 4.69 -4.20 35.47
N SER A 11 3.78 -4.08 34.48
CA SER A 11 4.11 -3.69 33.11
C SER A 11 4.41 -2.18 32.95
N VAL A 12 3.95 -1.35 33.91
CA VAL A 12 4.24 0.09 34.01
C VAL A 12 5.65 0.37 34.54
N ALA A 13 6.38 -0.64 35.04
CA ALA A 13 7.85 -0.64 34.96
C ALA A 13 8.27 -0.84 33.48
N GLY A 14 7.80 0.08 32.64
CA GLY A 14 7.78 -0.02 31.21
C GLY A 14 9.20 -0.05 30.68
N LYS A 15 9.46 -0.94 29.74
CA LYS A 15 10.66 -0.88 28.90
C LYS A 15 10.79 0.56 28.38
N GLU A 16 11.85 1.25 28.80
CA GLU A 16 12.13 2.59 28.35
C GLU A 16 12.25 2.57 26.82
N VAL A 17 11.36 3.31 26.17
CA VAL A 17 11.34 3.41 24.72
C VAL A 17 12.23 4.59 24.31
N PRO A 18 13.10 4.46 23.29
CA PRO A 18 13.94 5.55 22.81
C PRO A 18 13.14 6.57 21.97
N ALA A 19 11.98 7.02 22.48
CA ALA A 19 11.11 8.01 21.86
C ALA A 19 10.41 8.82 22.97
N ALA A 20 10.30 10.13 22.77
CA ALA A 20 9.68 11.03 23.75
C ALA A 20 8.96 12.18 23.03
N PHE A 21 7.89 12.67 23.66
CA PHE A 21 7.23 13.91 23.24
C PHE A 21 7.91 15.08 23.94
N VAL A 22 8.25 16.11 23.16
CA VAL A 22 8.86 17.35 23.67
C VAL A 22 7.90 18.49 23.41
N SER A 23 7.62 19.28 24.46
CA SER A 23 6.77 20.46 24.38
C SER A 23 7.61 21.71 24.60
N PHE A 24 7.30 22.77 23.85
CA PHE A 24 7.98 24.06 23.94
C PHE A 24 7.00 25.15 24.32
N LYS A 25 7.49 26.14 25.07
CA LYS A 25 6.68 27.31 25.47
C LYS A 25 6.24 28.16 24.28
N SER A 26 6.99 28.15 23.18
CA SER A 26 6.71 28.93 21.97
C SER A 26 6.63 28.04 20.73
N ARG A 27 5.63 28.31 19.87
CA ARG A 27 5.45 27.64 18.57
C ARG A 27 6.62 27.90 17.62
N PHE A 28 7.20 29.10 17.69
CA PHE A 28 8.36 29.45 16.88
C PHE A 28 9.56 28.57 17.23
N THR A 29 9.85 28.39 18.52
CA THR A 29 10.93 27.52 18.99
C THR A 29 10.72 26.07 18.58
N ALA A 30 9.48 25.57 18.68
CA ALA A 30 9.15 24.22 18.21
C ALA A 30 9.41 24.05 16.70
N ALA A 31 9.00 25.02 15.88
CA ALA A 31 9.23 25.00 14.44
C ALA A 31 10.72 25.08 14.08
N VAL A 32 11.49 25.93 14.77
CA VAL A 32 12.94 26.03 14.55
C VAL A 32 13.63 24.71 14.88
N ILE A 33 13.30 24.09 16.02
CA ILE A 33 13.93 22.82 16.45
C ILE A 33 13.59 21.67 15.50
N LEU A 34 12.37 21.64 14.95
CA LEU A 34 11.95 20.65 13.95
C LEU A 34 12.83 20.67 12.69
N HIS A 35 13.28 21.86 12.28
CA HIS A 35 14.06 22.04 11.06
C HIS A 35 15.59 22.01 11.29
N LEU A 36 16.04 22.09 12.54
CA LEU A 36 17.46 22.08 12.88
C LEU A 36 17.97 20.66 13.16
N PRO A 37 19.13 20.27 12.59
CA PRO A 37 19.79 19.02 12.95
C PRO A 37 20.16 19.01 14.43
N GLN A 38 19.67 18.03 15.19
CA GLN A 38 19.89 17.95 16.64
C GLN A 38 21.24 17.29 17.01
N GLY A 39 21.93 16.65 16.06
CA GLY A 39 23.19 15.96 16.33
C GLY A 39 24.03 15.69 15.10
N ILE A 40 25.26 15.24 15.34
CA ILE A 40 26.25 14.91 14.28
C ILE A 40 25.80 13.67 13.49
N LYS A 41 25.11 12.73 14.15
CA LYS A 41 24.55 11.53 13.52
C LYS A 41 23.08 11.79 13.16
N PRO A 42 22.71 11.78 11.86
CA PRO A 42 21.35 12.11 11.43
C PRO A 42 20.30 11.05 11.80
N THR A 43 20.73 9.85 12.19
CA THR A 43 19.85 8.74 12.62
C THR A 43 19.54 8.76 14.12
N GLN A 44 20.16 9.66 14.89
CA GLN A 44 19.92 9.84 16.32
C GLN A 44 19.22 11.18 16.54
N TRP A 45 18.29 11.24 17.50
CA TRP A 45 17.52 12.46 17.82
C TRP A 45 16.73 13.01 16.62
N LEU A 46 16.08 12.13 15.87
CA LEU A 46 15.19 12.53 14.78
C LEU A 46 13.95 13.23 15.36
N SER A 47 13.84 14.53 15.10
CA SER A 47 12.67 15.33 15.46
C SER A 47 11.65 15.31 14.33
N GLU A 48 10.47 14.75 14.59
CA GLU A 48 9.31 14.84 13.71
C GLU A 48 8.22 15.68 14.40
N GLN A 49 7.33 16.28 13.60
CA GLN A 49 6.19 16.99 14.15
C GLN A 49 5.29 15.99 14.87
N ALA A 50 5.03 16.23 16.15
CA ALA A 50 4.14 15.37 16.92
C ALA A 50 2.73 15.38 16.30
N PRO A 51 2.14 14.22 16.00
CA PRO A 51 0.77 14.14 15.54
C PRO A 51 -0.21 14.47 16.67
N GLU A 52 -1.46 14.70 16.31
CA GLU A 52 -2.52 14.92 17.29
C GLU A 52 -2.66 13.70 18.20
N PRO A 53 -2.99 13.88 19.50
CA PRO A 53 -2.99 12.78 20.47
C PRO A 53 -3.93 11.63 20.12
N GLN A 54 -4.99 11.91 19.34
CA GLN A 54 -5.94 10.90 18.86
C GLN A 54 -5.47 10.19 17.59
N ASP A 55 -4.55 10.81 16.83
CA ASP A 55 -4.01 10.31 15.56
C ASP A 55 -2.73 9.46 15.77
N VAL A 56 -2.22 9.38 17.01
CA VAL A 56 -1.00 8.63 17.33
C VAL A 56 -1.23 7.12 17.22
N TYR A 57 -0.44 6.45 16.38
CA TYR A 57 -0.41 5.00 16.27
C TYR A 57 0.60 4.38 17.25
N TRP A 58 0.12 4.04 18.45
CA TRP A 58 0.94 3.55 19.57
C TRP A 58 1.77 2.28 19.31
N PRO A 59 1.28 1.24 18.58
CA PRO A 59 2.04 0.00 18.42
C PRO A 59 3.40 0.14 17.72
N PHE A 60 3.58 1.16 16.87
CA PHE A 60 4.86 1.43 16.19
C PHE A 60 5.71 2.52 16.84
N PHE A 61 5.23 3.17 17.90
CA PHE A 61 5.96 4.23 18.60
C PHE A 61 7.31 3.75 19.18
N SER A 62 7.43 2.46 19.48
CA SER A 62 8.63 1.84 20.05
C SER A 62 9.55 1.16 19.02
N ALA A 63 9.20 1.22 17.73
CA ALA A 63 9.96 0.51 16.72
C ALA A 63 11.32 1.18 16.45
N SER A 64 12.40 0.39 16.51
CA SER A 64 13.74 0.86 16.14
C SER A 64 13.78 1.36 14.69
N CYS A 65 14.49 2.46 14.45
CA CYS A 65 14.64 3.10 13.13
C CYS A 65 15.06 2.09 12.06
N PHE A 66 15.99 1.19 12.38
CA PHE A 66 16.46 0.16 11.45
C PHE A 66 15.38 -0.87 11.09
N LYS A 67 14.55 -1.27 12.06
CA LYS A 67 13.41 -2.17 11.83
C LYS A 67 12.37 -1.51 10.93
N ARG A 68 12.07 -0.22 11.17
CA ARG A 68 11.16 0.58 10.33
C ARG A 68 11.66 0.66 8.89
N TRP A 69 12.96 0.89 8.70
CA TRP A 69 13.58 0.92 7.37
C TRP A 69 13.46 -0.44 6.64
N MET A 70 13.76 -1.55 7.32
CA MET A 70 13.60 -2.91 6.76
C MET A 70 12.15 -3.23 6.38
N CYS A 71 11.19 -2.93 7.27
CA CYS A 71 9.77 -3.12 6.99
C CYS A 71 9.32 -2.28 5.79
N ASN A 72 9.80 -1.04 5.67
CA ASN A 72 9.49 -0.18 4.53
C ASN A 72 9.98 -0.78 3.21
N ILE A 73 11.22 -1.27 3.16
CA ILE A 73 11.77 -1.95 1.98
C ILE A 73 10.95 -3.19 1.63
N LEU A 74 10.64 -4.04 2.61
CA LEU A 74 9.83 -5.23 2.41
C LEU A 74 8.45 -4.88 1.82
N VAL A 75 7.81 -3.84 2.34
CA VAL A 75 6.51 -3.35 1.84
C VAL A 75 6.61 -2.86 0.39
N ILE A 76 7.70 -2.18 0.01
CA ILE A 76 7.91 -1.75 -1.39
C ILE A 76 8.01 -2.98 -2.30
N PHE A 77 8.82 -3.99 -1.94
CA PHE A 77 8.92 -5.23 -2.71
C PHE A 77 7.59 -5.97 -2.81
N ALA A 78 6.85 -6.09 -1.70
CA ALA A 78 5.53 -6.70 -1.68
C ALA A 78 4.54 -5.95 -2.57
N CYS A 79 4.56 -4.61 -2.55
CA CYS A 79 3.71 -3.77 -3.39
C CYS A 79 3.99 -3.97 -4.88
N ILE A 80 5.27 -4.04 -5.28
CA ILE A 80 5.66 -4.32 -6.67
C ILE A 80 5.20 -5.72 -7.07
N PHE A 81 5.45 -6.73 -6.23
CA PHE A 81 5.05 -8.11 -6.50
C PHE A 81 3.54 -8.25 -6.68
N ILE A 82 2.74 -7.64 -5.79
CA ILE A 82 1.28 -7.63 -5.89
C ILE A 82 0.81 -6.94 -7.17
N THR A 83 1.45 -5.83 -7.55
CA THR A 83 1.13 -5.12 -8.79
C THR A 83 1.36 -5.99 -10.03
N VAL A 84 2.47 -6.73 -10.07
CA VAL A 84 2.77 -7.67 -11.15
C VAL A 84 1.80 -8.85 -11.17
N LEU A 85 1.51 -9.43 -10.00
CA LEU A 85 0.54 -10.51 -9.86
C LEU A 85 -0.85 -10.09 -10.39
N PHE A 86 -1.22 -8.83 -10.21
CA PHE A 86 -2.50 -8.29 -10.63
C PHE A 86 -2.62 -8.07 -12.15
N LEU A 87 -1.51 -7.96 -12.87
CA LEU A 87 -1.54 -7.90 -14.34
C LEU A 87 -2.05 -9.21 -14.96
N ILE A 88 -1.81 -10.34 -14.29
CA ILE A 88 -2.17 -11.68 -14.78
C ILE A 88 -3.69 -11.85 -14.95
N PRO A 89 -4.55 -11.62 -13.92
CA PRO A 89 -6.00 -11.77 -14.08
C PRO A 89 -6.59 -10.78 -15.07
N VAL A 90 -6.05 -9.55 -15.17
CA VAL A 90 -6.47 -8.56 -16.18
C VAL A 90 -6.19 -9.08 -17.59
N LEU A 91 -4.99 -9.61 -17.82
CA LEU A 91 -4.61 -10.22 -19.09
C LEU A 91 -5.44 -11.46 -19.43
N LEU A 92 -5.72 -12.32 -18.44
CA LEU A 92 -6.56 -13.50 -18.64
C LEU A 92 -7.99 -13.10 -18.99
N ALA A 93 -8.58 -12.14 -18.28
CA ALA A 93 -9.90 -11.62 -18.59
C ALA A 93 -9.99 -11.06 -20.01
N GLN A 94 -8.96 -10.32 -20.44
CA GLN A 94 -8.86 -9.79 -21.80
C GLN A 94 -8.61 -10.87 -22.86
N GLY A 95 -7.74 -11.85 -22.57
CA GLY A 95 -7.48 -12.97 -23.47
C GLY A 95 -8.72 -13.83 -23.71
N LEU A 96 -9.50 -14.08 -22.65
CA LEU A 96 -10.77 -14.79 -22.73
C LEU A 96 -11.76 -14.06 -23.64
N THR A 97 -11.96 -12.75 -23.45
CA THR A 97 -12.91 -11.97 -24.28
C THR A 97 -12.54 -11.90 -25.77
N HIS A 98 -11.25 -11.94 -26.12
CA HIS A 98 -10.79 -11.95 -27.51
C HIS A 98 -10.87 -13.34 -28.17
N LEU A 99 -10.54 -14.41 -27.44
CA LEU A 99 -10.61 -15.79 -27.97
C LEU A 99 -12.05 -16.24 -28.21
N ASP A 100 -12.97 -15.72 -27.41
CA ASP A 100 -14.41 -16.00 -27.50
C ASP A 100 -15.09 -15.31 -28.69
N GLN A 101 -14.32 -14.77 -29.64
CA GLN A 101 -14.80 -14.29 -30.95
C GLN A 101 -14.74 -15.35 -32.06
N LEU A 102 -14.22 -16.57 -31.83
CA LEU A 102 -14.26 -17.73 -32.77
C LEU A 102 -15.26 -18.82 -32.30
N GLU A 103 -16.54 -18.69 -32.62
CA GLU A 103 -17.43 -19.55 -33.45
C GLU A 103 -18.05 -20.79 -32.76
N LEU A 104 -19.35 -20.64 -32.49
CA LEU A 104 -20.45 -21.61 -32.65
C LEU A 104 -20.92 -22.53 -31.51
N TRP A 105 -20.21 -22.68 -30.38
CA TRP A 105 -20.78 -23.28 -29.14
C TRP A 105 -20.97 -22.24 -28.02
N LYS A 106 -21.19 -21.01 -28.48
CA LYS A 106 -20.55 -19.81 -27.95
C LYS A 106 -21.36 -19.08 -26.89
N ILE A 107 -22.70 -19.11 -26.92
CA ILE A 107 -23.51 -18.21 -26.09
C ILE A 107 -23.53 -18.65 -24.62
N ILE A 108 -23.61 -19.97 -24.37
CA ILE A 108 -23.61 -20.52 -23.01
C ILE A 108 -22.19 -20.47 -22.42
N SER A 109 -21.16 -20.75 -23.22
CA SER A 109 -19.78 -20.56 -22.78
C SER A 109 -19.44 -19.08 -22.62
N GLN A 110 -19.91 -18.17 -23.47
CA GLN A 110 -19.71 -16.71 -23.37
C GLN A 110 -20.32 -16.15 -22.10
N LEU A 111 -21.53 -16.61 -21.75
CA LEU A 111 -22.18 -16.13 -20.54
C LEU A 111 -21.44 -16.63 -19.30
N ILE A 112 -21.04 -17.91 -19.27
CA ILE A 112 -20.30 -18.48 -18.14
C ILE A 112 -18.90 -17.87 -18.06
N THR A 113 -18.15 -17.85 -19.16
CA THR A 113 -16.77 -17.36 -19.24
C THR A 113 -16.70 -15.84 -19.07
N GLY A 114 -17.63 -15.07 -19.64
CA GLY A 114 -17.70 -13.62 -19.51
C GLY A 114 -18.14 -13.17 -18.11
N TYR A 115 -19.15 -13.83 -17.53
CA TYR A 115 -19.58 -13.54 -16.15
C TYR A 115 -18.52 -13.96 -15.15
N LEU A 116 -17.91 -15.14 -15.34
CA LEU A 116 -16.82 -15.62 -14.49
C LEU A 116 -15.60 -14.71 -14.58
N SER A 117 -15.22 -14.27 -15.79
CA SER A 117 -14.13 -13.31 -15.99
C SER A 117 -14.40 -11.98 -15.31
N SER A 118 -15.62 -11.47 -15.41
CA SER A 118 -16.03 -10.20 -14.78
C SER A 118 -16.04 -10.31 -13.26
N LEU A 119 -16.54 -11.43 -12.72
CA LEU A 119 -16.60 -11.68 -11.27
C LEU A 119 -15.21 -11.88 -10.66
N ILE A 120 -14.30 -12.54 -11.38
CA ILE A 120 -12.88 -12.63 -11.00
C ILE A 120 -12.26 -11.23 -10.97
N LEU A 121 -12.47 -10.42 -12.00
CA LEU A 121 -11.93 -9.06 -12.06
C LEU A 121 -12.47 -8.17 -10.94
N GLU A 122 -13.78 -8.23 -10.68
CA GLU A 122 -14.44 -7.47 -9.61
C GLU A 122 -13.92 -7.88 -8.22
N ALA A 123 -13.79 -9.19 -7.97
CA ALA A 123 -13.22 -9.71 -6.72
C ALA A 123 -11.78 -9.23 -6.52
N TYR A 124 -10.95 -9.27 -7.56
CA TYR A 124 -9.58 -8.76 -7.52
C TYR A 124 -9.54 -7.24 -7.28
N LEU A 125 -10.36 -6.46 -7.99
CA LEU A 125 -10.42 -5.00 -7.82
C LEU A 125 -10.85 -4.61 -6.39
N SER A 126 -11.83 -5.32 -5.83
CA SER A 126 -12.29 -5.14 -4.45
C SER A 126 -11.20 -5.47 -3.41
N ALA A 127 -10.28 -6.37 -3.73
CA ALA A 127 -9.17 -6.76 -2.85
C ALA A 127 -8.00 -5.75 -2.82
N ILE A 128 -7.94 -4.76 -3.73
CA ILE A 128 -6.82 -3.80 -3.78
C ILE A 128 -6.76 -2.89 -2.55
N PRO A 129 -7.83 -2.16 -2.18
CA PRO A 129 -7.78 -1.25 -1.03
C PRO A 129 -7.39 -1.94 0.29
N PRO A 130 -7.98 -3.10 0.68
CA PRO A 130 -7.61 -3.73 1.95
C PRO A 130 -6.15 -4.21 1.96
N THR A 131 -5.64 -4.71 0.83
CA THR A 131 -4.25 -5.14 0.73
C THR A 131 -3.28 -3.96 0.92
N MET A 132 -3.58 -2.80 0.32
CA MET A 132 -2.76 -1.59 0.47
C MET A 132 -2.82 -1.00 1.89
N ILE A 133 -3.95 -1.13 2.58
CA ILE A 133 -4.10 -0.75 4.00
C ILE A 133 -3.20 -1.62 4.87
N VAL A 134 -3.26 -2.94 4.73
CA VAL A 134 -2.43 -3.87 5.51
C VAL A 134 -0.94 -3.58 5.30
N LEU A 135 -0.53 -3.37 4.05
CA LEU A 135 0.86 -3.03 3.71
C LEU A 135 1.31 -1.68 4.31
N SER A 136 0.44 -0.67 4.30
CA SER A 136 0.76 0.65 4.84
C SER A 136 0.84 0.65 6.36
N SER A 137 -0.02 -0.14 7.02
CA SER A 137 0.03 -0.31 8.48
C SER A 137 1.35 -0.95 8.94
N ILE A 138 1.94 -1.86 8.16
CA ILE A 138 3.21 -2.53 8.51
C ILE A 138 4.43 -1.60 8.35
N GLN A 139 4.30 -0.49 7.60
CA GLN A 139 5.40 0.44 7.31
C GLN A 139 5.87 1.24 8.54
N GLY A 140 5.15 1.17 9.65
CA GLY A 140 5.56 1.77 10.92
C GLY A 140 5.39 3.28 10.96
N TYR A 141 4.31 3.81 10.37
CA TYR A 141 3.94 5.21 10.53
C TYR A 141 3.51 5.50 11.97
N ILE A 142 3.82 6.72 12.43
CA ILE A 142 3.55 7.18 13.81
C ILE A 142 2.13 7.78 13.92
N ALA A 143 1.54 8.18 12.79
CA ALA A 143 0.23 8.82 12.72
C ALA A 143 -0.70 8.07 11.76
N LEU A 144 -1.98 7.92 12.12
CA LEU A 144 -2.98 7.28 11.25
C LEU A 144 -3.18 8.08 9.95
N SER A 145 -3.21 9.41 10.05
CA SER A 145 -3.29 10.31 8.89
C SER A 145 -2.18 10.07 7.86
N GLN A 146 -0.97 9.73 8.32
CA GLN A 146 0.15 9.38 7.43
C GLN A 146 -0.05 8.01 6.77
N ILE A 147 -0.64 7.05 7.50
CA ILE A 147 -1.02 5.73 6.94
C ILE A 147 -2.06 5.95 5.83
N GLU A 148 -3.13 6.69 6.09
CA GLU A 148 -4.19 6.96 5.12
C GLU A 148 -3.66 7.65 3.87
N LYS A 149 -2.80 8.66 4.04
CA LYS A 149 -2.14 9.33 2.92
C LYS A 149 -1.28 8.36 2.11
N SER A 150 -0.51 7.49 2.79
CA SER A 150 0.31 6.46 2.14
C SER A 150 -0.56 5.45 1.36
N VAL A 151 -1.69 5.02 1.92
CA VAL A 151 -2.66 4.13 1.25
C VAL A 151 -3.17 4.79 -0.03
N CYS A 152 -3.59 6.06 0.05
CA CYS A 152 -4.08 6.80 -1.11
C CYS A 152 -3.02 6.89 -2.22
N ILE A 153 -1.77 7.19 -1.88
CA ILE A 153 -0.65 7.24 -2.84
C ILE A 153 -0.40 5.88 -3.47
N LYS A 154 -0.40 4.78 -2.69
CA LYS A 154 -0.18 3.42 -3.22
C LYS A 154 -1.30 2.98 -4.14
N VAL A 155 -2.56 3.27 -3.79
CA VAL A 155 -3.72 2.98 -4.63
C VAL A 155 -3.65 3.79 -5.93
N LEU A 156 -3.32 5.09 -5.85
CA LEU A 156 -3.15 5.93 -7.05
C LEU A 156 -2.05 5.38 -7.97
N TRP A 157 -0.88 5.07 -7.41
CA TRP A 157 0.24 4.51 -8.16
C TRP A 157 -0.12 3.20 -8.83
N PHE A 158 -0.81 2.31 -8.11
CA PHE A 158 -1.32 1.05 -8.64
C PHE A 158 -2.30 1.26 -9.79
N THR A 159 -3.28 2.17 -9.64
CA THR A 159 -4.26 2.48 -10.68
C THR A 159 -3.60 3.04 -11.94
N ILE A 160 -2.62 3.94 -11.80
CA ILE A 160 -1.86 4.49 -12.92
C ILE A 160 -1.14 3.37 -13.67
N TRP A 161 -0.43 2.49 -12.96
CA TRP A 161 0.25 1.36 -13.59
C TRP A 161 -0.70 0.39 -14.27
N ASN A 162 -1.83 0.09 -13.64
CA ASN A 162 -2.85 -0.78 -14.20
C ASN A 162 -3.41 -0.23 -15.52
N ILE A 163 -3.82 1.04 -15.53
CA ILE A 163 -4.34 1.72 -16.73
C ILE A 163 -3.26 1.86 -17.80
N PHE A 164 -2.01 2.17 -17.41
CA PHE A 164 -0.90 2.28 -18.36
C PHE A 164 -0.63 0.96 -19.06
N PHE A 165 -0.43 -0.13 -18.30
CA PHE A 165 -0.20 -1.44 -18.89
C PHE A 165 -1.40 -1.93 -19.70
N PHE A 166 -2.62 -1.68 -19.22
CA PHE A 166 -3.84 -1.96 -19.97
C PHE A 166 -3.82 -1.31 -21.36
N ASN A 167 -3.51 -0.01 -21.44
CA ASN A 167 -3.45 0.72 -22.70
C ASN A 167 -2.31 0.26 -23.61
N VAL A 168 -1.12 -0.01 -23.05
CA VAL A 168 0.04 -0.49 -23.82
C VAL A 168 -0.21 -1.88 -24.40
N LEU A 169 -0.81 -2.79 -23.62
CA LEU A 169 -1.15 -4.14 -24.05
C LEU A 169 -2.25 -4.12 -25.11
N LEU A 170 -3.30 -3.32 -24.93
CA LEU A 170 -4.37 -3.16 -25.91
C LEU A 170 -3.83 -2.55 -27.22
N GLY A 171 -3.01 -1.51 -27.14
CA GLY A 171 -2.39 -0.88 -28.31
C GLY A 171 -1.47 -1.84 -29.06
N SER A 172 -0.70 -2.66 -28.34
CA SER A 172 0.18 -3.68 -28.95
C SER A 172 -0.61 -4.82 -29.60
N ALA A 173 -1.69 -5.27 -28.98
CA ALA A 173 -2.57 -6.29 -29.53
C ALA A 173 -3.24 -5.82 -30.82
N LEU A 174 -3.79 -4.59 -30.83
CA LEU A 174 -4.38 -3.99 -32.04
C LEU A 174 -3.37 -3.86 -33.18
N TYR A 175 -2.14 -3.45 -32.88
CA TYR A 175 -1.08 -3.37 -33.88
C TYR A 175 -0.77 -4.74 -34.52
N ARG A 176 -0.70 -5.79 -33.70
CA ARG A 176 -0.48 -7.17 -34.19
C ARG A 176 -1.63 -7.68 -35.04
N ILE A 177 -2.87 -7.37 -34.67
CA ILE A 177 -4.07 -7.75 -35.42
C ILE A 177 -4.09 -7.02 -36.78
N ASN A 178 -3.73 -5.74 -36.82
CA ASN A 178 -3.71 -4.96 -38.06
C ASN A 178 -2.65 -5.49 -39.05
N VAL A 179 -1.45 -5.82 -38.56
CA VAL A 179 -0.39 -6.44 -39.38
C VAL A 179 -0.79 -7.83 -39.89
N PHE A 180 -1.66 -8.56 -39.18
CA PHE A 180 -2.15 -9.87 -39.62
C PHE A 180 -3.30 -9.76 -40.65
N LEU A 181 -4.14 -8.72 -40.55
CA LEU A 181 -5.27 -8.47 -41.44
C LEU A 181 -4.89 -7.77 -42.76
N GLU A 182 -3.71 -7.15 -42.84
CA GLU A 182 -3.09 -6.71 -44.10
C GLU A 182 -1.96 -7.65 -44.54
N PRO A 183 -2.26 -8.86 -45.05
CA PRO A 183 -1.25 -9.62 -45.78
C PRO A 183 -1.03 -8.94 -47.14
N LYS A 184 0.23 -8.64 -47.43
CA LYS A 184 0.68 -8.15 -48.73
C LYS A 184 0.63 -9.24 -49.79
#